data_AF-A0A142XKW0-F1
#
_entry.id   AF-A0A142XKW0-F1
#
_cell.length_a   1.000
_cell.length_b   1.000
_cell.length_c   1.000
_cell.angle_alpha   90.00
_cell.angle_beta   90.00
_cell.angle_gamma   90.00
#
_symmetry.space_group_name_H-M   'P 1'
#
loop_
_entity.id
_entity.type
_entity.pdbx_description
1 polymer ?
#
loop_
_entity_poly.entity_id
_entity_poly.type
_entity_poly.pdbx_seq_one_letter_code
_entity_poly.pdbx_strand_id
1 'polypeptide(L)'
;MDRALIDAYESAPAKLRAAVAGLTREELTARPGPGAWSILEVVSHIADSDAISIDRMKRIVTEDNPPLLYADETAYVARLFTHDQDLEDALTLLEVGRRQWARVLRRLPDAAFTRAGQHNRRGTVTLGMLVGDYIAHIDEHLTFIHGKRANLGKPV
;
A
#
# COMPACT_ATOMS: atom_id res chain seq x y z
N MET A 1 -13.33 12.67 -10.73
CA MET A 1 -13.14 11.47 -9.89
C MET A 1 -14.05 11.58 -8.69
N ASP A 2 -14.77 10.52 -8.35
CA ASP A 2 -15.60 10.49 -7.14
C ASP A 2 -14.72 10.77 -5.91
N ARG A 3 -15.09 11.79 -5.13
CA ARG A 3 -14.34 12.21 -3.95
C ARG A 3 -14.41 11.15 -2.83
N ALA A 4 -15.46 10.32 -2.82
CA ALA A 4 -15.56 9.19 -1.89
C ALA A 4 -14.41 8.18 -2.07
N LEU A 5 -13.87 8.03 -3.28
CA LEU A 5 -12.70 7.18 -3.52
C LEU A 5 -11.43 7.76 -2.88
N ILE A 6 -11.30 9.08 -2.79
CA ILE A 6 -10.16 9.72 -2.12
C ILE A 6 -10.28 9.52 -0.60
N ASP A 7 -11.49 9.59 -0.05
CA ASP A 7 -11.73 9.32 1.37
C ASP A 7 -11.51 7.84 1.72
N ALA A 8 -11.89 6.91 0.83
CA ALA A 8 -11.57 5.49 0.96
C ALA A 8 -10.03 5.25 0.91
N TYR A 9 -9.33 5.92 0.00
CA TYR A 9 -7.87 5.85 -0.09
C TYR A 9 -7.19 6.33 1.20
N GLU A 10 -7.60 7.48 1.74
CA GLU A 10 -7.02 8.04 2.97
C GLU A 10 -7.33 7.22 4.22
N SER A 11 -8.51 6.60 4.31
CA SER A 11 -8.97 5.89 5.51
C SER A 11 -8.50 4.44 5.61
N ALA A 12 -8.13 3.80 4.50
CA ALA A 12 -7.73 2.39 4.47
C ALA A 12 -6.56 2.00 5.43
N PRO A 13 -5.55 2.85 5.72
CA PRO A 13 -4.50 2.53 6.70
C PRO A 13 -5.04 2.20 8.11
N ALA A 14 -6.17 2.78 8.52
CA ALA A 14 -6.77 2.49 9.81
C ALA A 14 -7.22 1.02 9.94
N LYS A 15 -7.66 0.41 8.83
CA LYS A 15 -8.01 -1.02 8.78
C LYS A 15 -6.77 -1.89 9.02
N LEU A 16 -5.65 -1.53 8.40
CA LEU A 16 -4.37 -2.25 8.56
C LEU A 16 -3.87 -2.17 10.00
N ARG A 17 -3.89 -0.99 10.61
CA ARG A 17 -3.52 -0.79 12.01
C ARG A 17 -4.37 -1.64 12.95
N ALA A 18 -5.69 -1.67 12.75
CA ALA A 18 -6.58 -2.52 13.53
C ALA A 18 -6.26 -4.01 13.36
N ALA A 19 -5.96 -4.46 12.13
CA ALA A 19 -5.64 -5.84 11.84
C ALA A 19 -4.33 -6.33 12.48
N VAL A 20 -3.38 -5.44 12.80
CA VAL A 20 -2.12 -5.84 13.45
C VAL A 20 -2.06 -5.54 14.94
N ALA A 21 -3.11 -4.91 15.49
CA ALA A 21 -3.18 -4.57 16.90
C ALA A 21 -3.11 -5.82 17.79
N GLY A 22 -2.34 -5.70 18.89
CA GLY A 22 -2.22 -6.72 19.93
C GLY A 22 -1.38 -7.96 19.55
N LEU A 23 -0.68 -7.92 18.40
CA LEU A 23 0.25 -8.98 18.02
C LEU A 23 1.62 -8.76 18.67
N THR A 24 2.24 -9.83 19.15
CA THR A 24 3.64 -9.78 19.63
C THR A 24 4.61 -9.77 18.45
N ARG A 25 5.89 -9.50 18.73
CA ARG A 25 6.94 -9.54 17.69
C ARG A 25 7.03 -10.93 17.06
N GLU A 26 6.99 -11.98 17.88
CA GLU A 26 7.06 -13.37 17.42
C GLU A 26 5.91 -13.69 16.46
N GLU A 27 4.70 -13.22 16.79
CA GLU A 27 3.49 -13.40 15.97
C GLU A 27 3.56 -12.61 14.65
N LEU A 28 4.11 -11.39 14.68
CA LEU A 28 4.32 -10.55 13.51
C LEU A 28 5.33 -11.15 12.52
N THR A 29 6.36 -11.82 13.03
CA THR A 29 7.41 -12.47 12.22
C THR A 29 7.09 -13.92 11.85
N ALA A 30 6.10 -14.54 12.50
CA ALA A 30 5.67 -15.89 12.17
C ALA A 30 5.00 -15.96 10.78
N ARG A 31 5.08 -17.11 10.14
CA ARG A 31 4.48 -17.39 8.81
C ARG A 31 3.41 -18.50 8.82
N PRO A 32 2.40 -18.47 9.70
CA PRO A 32 1.33 -19.46 9.67
C PRO A 32 0.31 -19.11 8.58
N GLY A 33 -0.27 -20.10 7.89
CA GLY A 33 -1.35 -19.83 6.93
C GLY A 33 -0.89 -19.34 5.55
N PRO A 34 -1.74 -18.61 4.81
CA PRO A 34 -1.57 -18.47 3.36
C PRO A 34 -0.39 -17.56 2.98
N GLY A 35 0.25 -17.89 1.85
CA GLY A 35 1.36 -17.12 1.28
C GLY A 35 2.69 -17.33 2.01
N ALA A 36 3.76 -16.77 1.44
CA ALA A 36 5.13 -16.96 1.92
C ALA A 36 5.60 -15.93 2.95
N TRP A 37 4.88 -14.82 3.11
CA TRP A 37 5.29 -13.68 3.95
C TRP A 37 4.66 -13.72 5.35
N SER A 38 5.36 -13.20 6.35
CA SER A 38 4.84 -12.95 7.69
C SER A 38 3.88 -11.76 7.70
N ILE A 39 3.22 -11.50 8.83
CA ILE A 39 2.36 -10.31 8.94
C ILE A 39 3.20 -9.03 8.80
N LEU A 40 4.37 -8.96 9.44
CA LEU A 40 5.29 -7.82 9.31
C LEU A 40 5.75 -7.62 7.87
N GLU A 41 6.10 -8.70 7.16
CA GLU A 41 6.51 -8.61 5.75
C GLU A 41 5.39 -8.09 4.85
N VAL A 42 4.13 -8.49 5.11
CA VAL A 42 2.97 -7.93 4.40
C VAL A 42 2.78 -6.45 4.71
N VAL A 43 2.91 -6.02 5.97
CA VAL A 43 2.77 -4.61 6.34
C VAL A 43 3.85 -3.74 5.71
N SER A 44 5.11 -4.16 5.77
CA SER A 44 6.22 -3.43 5.15
C SER A 44 6.06 -3.36 3.63
N HIS A 45 5.63 -4.45 2.99
CA HIS A 45 5.29 -4.45 1.56
C HIS A 45 4.21 -3.42 1.21
N ILE A 46 3.13 -3.33 2.00
CA ILE A 46 2.09 -2.32 1.78
C ILE A 46 2.69 -0.91 1.88
N ALA A 47 3.50 -0.63 2.90
CA ALA A 47 4.13 0.68 3.08
C ALA A 47 5.06 1.05 1.92
N ASP A 48 5.94 0.13 1.51
CA ASP A 48 6.88 0.33 0.39
C ASP A 48 6.14 0.53 -0.95
N SER A 49 5.14 -0.31 -1.21
CA SER A 49 4.31 -0.23 -2.41
C SER A 49 3.56 1.11 -2.47
N ASP A 50 3.02 1.58 -1.35
CA ASP A 50 2.30 2.86 -1.29
C ASP A 50 3.22 4.05 -1.54
N ALA A 51 4.43 4.04 -0.98
CA ALA A 51 5.43 5.09 -1.22
C ALA A 51 5.81 5.19 -2.71
N ILE A 52 6.02 4.05 -3.37
CA ILE A 52 6.30 3.98 -4.82
C ILE A 52 5.09 4.49 -5.62
N SER A 53 3.88 4.12 -5.21
CA SER A 53 2.65 4.56 -5.86
C SER A 53 2.43 6.07 -5.75
N ILE A 54 2.69 6.64 -4.58
CA ILE A 54 2.66 8.10 -4.40
C ILE A 54 3.68 8.79 -5.30
N ASP A 55 4.90 8.27 -5.43
CA ASP A 55 5.88 8.79 -6.40
C ASP A 55 5.35 8.72 -7.85
N ARG A 56 4.84 7.57 -8.27
CA ARG A 56 4.25 7.41 -9.62
C ARG A 56 3.09 8.37 -9.86
N MET A 57 2.18 8.52 -8.90
CA MET A 57 1.06 9.44 -8.99
C MET A 57 1.53 10.90 -9.07
N LYS A 58 2.56 11.29 -8.30
CA LYS A 58 3.18 12.62 -8.41
C LYS A 58 3.71 12.87 -9.82
N ARG A 59 4.49 11.93 -10.37
CA ARG A 59 5.02 12.02 -11.74
C ARG A 59 3.91 12.19 -12.77
N ILE A 60 2.86 11.36 -12.71
CA ILE A 60 1.71 11.47 -13.63
C ILE A 60 1.07 12.87 -13.57
N VAL A 61 0.98 13.45 -12.37
CA VAL A 61 0.41 14.80 -12.19
C VAL A 61 1.34 15.88 -12.75
N THR A 62 2.66 15.75 -12.61
CA THR A 62 3.62 16.83 -12.88
C THR A 62 4.34 16.73 -14.23
N GLU A 63 4.36 15.57 -14.87
CA GLU A 63 5.12 15.30 -16.10
C GLU A 63 4.20 14.82 -17.22
N ASP A 64 4.62 14.99 -18.48
CA ASP A 64 3.87 14.50 -19.65
C ASP A 64 4.25 13.04 -19.96
N ASN A 65 3.28 12.13 -19.78
CA ASN A 65 3.41 10.69 -20.02
C ASN A 65 4.72 10.04 -19.48
N PRO A 66 5.03 10.19 -18.18
CA PRO A 66 6.32 9.79 -17.62
C PRO A 66 6.50 8.27 -17.57
N PRO A 67 7.75 7.75 -17.61
CA PRO A 67 8.03 6.36 -17.36
C PRO A 67 7.78 6.00 -15.89
N LEU A 68 7.13 4.86 -15.64
CA LEU A 68 6.86 4.32 -14.31
C LEU A 68 7.58 2.96 -14.18
N LEU A 69 8.52 2.88 -13.24
CA LEU A 69 9.36 1.69 -13.09
C LEU A 69 8.70 0.66 -12.18
N TYR A 70 8.72 -0.61 -12.60
CA TYR A 70 8.45 -1.77 -11.75
C TYR A 70 9.39 -1.81 -10.54
N ALA A 71 8.85 -2.21 -9.38
CA ALA A 71 9.61 -2.54 -8.18
C ALA A 71 9.37 -4.01 -7.84
N ASP A 72 10.45 -4.73 -7.53
CA ASP A 72 10.41 -6.15 -7.17
C ASP A 72 10.09 -6.30 -5.69
N GLU A 73 8.80 -6.41 -5.38
CA GLU A 73 8.28 -6.59 -4.01
C GLU A 73 8.88 -7.80 -3.28
N THR A 74 9.14 -8.90 -3.99
CA THR A 74 9.74 -10.09 -3.38
C THR A 74 11.18 -9.83 -3.02
N ALA A 75 11.92 -9.12 -3.88
CA ALA A 75 13.29 -8.72 -3.57
C ALA A 75 13.35 -7.72 -2.40
N TYR A 76 12.36 -6.83 -2.25
CA TYR A 76 12.30 -5.88 -1.13
C TYR A 76 12.16 -6.63 0.19
N VAL A 77 11.16 -7.52 0.30
CA VAL A 77 10.96 -8.37 1.47
C VAL A 77 12.19 -9.22 1.77
N ALA A 78 12.81 -9.82 0.74
CA ALA A 78 13.93 -10.73 0.92
C ALA A 78 15.27 -10.04 1.25
N ARG A 79 15.45 -8.76 0.91
CA ARG A 79 16.78 -8.10 0.93
C ARG A 79 16.85 -6.83 1.78
N LEU A 80 15.72 -6.30 2.25
CA LEU A 80 15.68 -5.06 3.04
C LEU A 80 15.50 -5.31 4.55
N PHE A 81 15.87 -6.51 5.01
CA PHE A 81 15.88 -6.89 6.42
C PHE A 81 14.55 -6.59 7.11
N THR A 82 13.43 -6.97 6.47
CA THR A 82 12.08 -6.60 6.95
C THR A 82 11.81 -7.06 8.39
N HIS A 83 12.39 -8.18 8.82
CA HIS A 83 12.30 -8.67 10.20
C HIS A 83 13.17 -7.90 11.21
N ASP A 84 13.95 -6.92 10.79
CA ASP A 84 14.67 -5.97 11.65
C ASP A 84 14.01 -4.58 11.67
N GLN A 85 13.00 -4.36 10.81
CA GLN A 85 12.26 -3.10 10.74
C GLN A 85 11.18 -3.01 11.84
N ASP A 86 10.75 -1.78 12.11
CA ASP A 86 9.72 -1.47 13.09
C ASP A 86 8.32 -1.43 12.46
N LEU A 87 7.34 -1.99 13.16
CA LEU A 87 5.95 -2.05 12.69
C LEU A 87 5.30 -0.66 12.67
N GLU A 88 5.52 0.13 13.72
CA GLU A 88 4.91 1.44 13.87
C GLU A 88 5.46 2.44 12.85
N ASP A 89 6.74 2.34 12.52
CA ASP A 89 7.33 3.14 11.43
C ASP A 89 6.66 2.84 10.08
N ALA A 90 6.46 1.56 9.73
CA ALA A 90 5.79 1.18 8.49
C ALA A 90 4.33 1.68 8.42
N LEU A 91 3.57 1.51 9.52
CA LEU A 91 2.20 2.03 9.61
C LEU A 91 2.16 3.56 9.51
N THR A 92 3.09 4.26 10.17
CA THR A 92 3.18 5.72 10.17
C THR A 92 3.53 6.26 8.78
N LEU A 93 4.47 5.63 8.08
CA LEU A 93 4.83 5.99 6.70
C LEU A 93 3.60 5.92 5.78
N LEU A 94 2.85 4.82 5.86
CA LEU A 94 1.62 4.65 5.10
C LEU A 94 0.58 5.73 5.44
N GLU A 95 0.27 5.93 6.71
CA GLU A 95 -0.74 6.89 7.18
C GLU A 95 -0.41 8.33 6.78
N VAL A 96 0.83 8.76 7.03
CA VAL A 96 1.27 10.12 6.72
C VAL A 96 1.34 10.32 5.21
N GLY A 97 1.87 9.33 4.46
CA GLY A 97 1.95 9.35 3.02
C GLY A 97 0.57 9.52 2.37
N ARG A 98 -0.38 8.67 2.73
CA ARG A 98 -1.75 8.74 2.20
C ARG A 98 -2.46 10.03 2.57
N ARG A 99 -2.33 10.50 3.82
CA ARG A 99 -2.92 11.77 4.26
C ARG A 99 -2.37 12.97 3.49
N GLN A 100 -1.05 13.03 3.29
CA GLN A 100 -0.43 14.10 2.49
C GLN A 100 -0.90 14.04 1.04
N TRP A 101 -0.91 12.85 0.45
CA TRP A 101 -1.29 12.70 -0.95
C TRP A 101 -2.79 12.94 -1.20
N ALA A 102 -3.66 12.50 -0.30
CA ALA A 102 -5.10 12.77 -0.37
C ALA A 102 -5.42 14.28 -0.38
N ARG A 103 -4.65 15.11 0.34
CA ARG A 103 -4.78 16.58 0.25
C ARG A 103 -4.53 17.09 -1.16
N VAL A 104 -3.55 16.53 -1.88
CA VAL A 104 -3.28 16.89 -3.28
C VAL A 104 -4.40 16.38 -4.18
N LEU A 105 -4.78 15.10 -4.09
CA LEU A 105 -5.82 14.49 -4.91
C LEU A 105 -7.14 15.26 -4.86
N ARG A 106 -7.54 15.77 -3.68
CA ARG A 106 -8.77 16.58 -3.51
C ARG A 106 -8.73 17.91 -4.27
N ARG A 107 -7.54 18.46 -4.50
CA ARG A 107 -7.33 19.77 -5.17
C ARG A 107 -7.19 19.65 -6.68
N LEU A 108 -6.99 18.44 -7.20
CA LEU A 108 -6.85 18.22 -8.64
C LEU A 108 -8.21 18.36 -9.36
N PRO A 109 -8.23 18.98 -10.56
CA PRO A 109 -9.40 18.95 -11.41
C PRO A 109 -9.67 17.54 -11.90
N ASP A 110 -10.92 17.24 -12.27
CA ASP A 110 -11.30 15.88 -12.69
C ASP A 110 -10.51 15.36 -13.89
N ALA A 111 -10.15 16.24 -14.82
CA ALA A 111 -9.29 15.91 -15.96
C ALA A 111 -7.88 15.44 -15.57
N ALA A 112 -7.40 15.73 -14.36
CA ALA A 112 -6.10 15.22 -13.91
C ALA A 112 -6.10 13.70 -13.74
N PHE A 113 -7.25 13.10 -13.44
CA PHE A 113 -7.36 11.66 -13.18
C PHE A 113 -7.30 10.80 -14.46
N THR A 114 -7.44 11.41 -15.63
CA THR A 114 -7.21 10.75 -16.93
C THR A 114 -5.78 10.91 -17.44
N ARG A 115 -4.94 11.72 -16.77
CA ARG A 115 -3.51 11.78 -17.06
C ARG A 115 -2.88 10.41 -16.82
N ALA A 116 -1.89 10.07 -17.64
CA ALA A 116 -1.28 8.75 -17.64
C ALA A 116 0.25 8.83 -17.62
N GLY A 117 0.86 7.72 -17.21
CA GLY A 117 2.27 7.41 -17.42
C GLY A 117 2.43 6.01 -17.99
N GLN A 118 3.66 5.65 -18.35
CA GLN A 118 3.99 4.38 -18.99
C GLN A 118 4.73 3.45 -18.03
N HIS A 119 4.00 2.48 -17.47
CA HIS A 119 4.61 1.45 -16.65
C HIS A 119 5.36 0.45 -17.54
N ASN A 120 6.63 0.21 -17.21
CA ASN A 120 7.53 -0.67 -17.97
C ASN A 120 7.14 -2.18 -18.00
N ARG A 121 5.98 -2.55 -17.47
CA ARG A 121 5.42 -3.91 -17.45
C ARG A 121 3.92 -3.92 -17.68
N ARG A 122 3.18 -2.96 -17.09
CA ARG A 122 1.72 -2.84 -17.23
C ARG A 122 1.27 -1.99 -18.43
N GLY A 123 2.18 -1.26 -19.08
CA GLY A 123 1.84 -0.28 -20.11
C GLY A 123 1.21 0.99 -19.53
N THR A 124 0.28 1.59 -20.25
CA THR A 124 -0.38 2.83 -19.85
C THR A 124 -1.15 2.65 -18.54
N VAL A 125 -0.87 3.51 -17.56
CA VAL A 125 -1.60 3.56 -16.29
C VAL A 125 -2.01 5.00 -16.01
N THR A 126 -3.29 5.22 -15.68
CA THR A 126 -3.81 6.55 -15.34
C THR A 126 -3.72 6.84 -13.83
N LEU A 127 -3.73 8.11 -13.46
CA LEU A 127 -3.83 8.53 -12.06
C LEU A 127 -5.07 7.91 -11.39
N GLY A 128 -6.21 7.92 -12.07
CA GLY A 128 -7.45 7.34 -11.54
C GLY A 128 -7.36 5.83 -11.29
N MET A 129 -6.69 5.10 -12.18
CA MET A 129 -6.41 3.67 -11.99
C MET A 129 -5.55 3.44 -10.75
N LEU A 130 -4.46 4.21 -10.56
CA LEU A 130 -3.61 4.03 -9.37
C LEU A 130 -4.35 4.31 -8.06
N VAL A 131 -5.21 5.32 -8.01
CA VAL A 131 -6.03 5.58 -6.82
C VAL A 131 -6.94 4.39 -6.52
N GLY A 132 -7.62 3.84 -7.54
CA GLY A 132 -8.46 2.65 -7.40
C GLY A 132 -7.68 1.41 -6.97
N ASP A 133 -6.58 1.10 -7.66
CA ASP A 133 -5.70 -0.04 -7.37
C ASP A 133 -5.24 -0.01 -5.91
N TYR A 134 -4.81 1.14 -5.40
CA TYR A 134 -4.28 1.26 -4.03
C TYR A 134 -5.36 1.32 -2.92
N ILE A 135 -6.63 1.48 -3.28
CA ILE A 135 -7.74 1.21 -2.35
C ILE A 135 -7.90 -0.30 -2.20
N ALA A 136 -8.00 -1.03 -3.33
CA ALA A 136 -8.17 -2.48 -3.34
C ALA A 136 -6.97 -3.24 -2.75
N HIS A 137 -5.77 -2.74 -2.99
CA HIS A 137 -4.51 -3.36 -2.56
C HIS A 137 -4.45 -3.65 -1.05
N ILE A 138 -4.89 -2.72 -0.20
CA ILE A 138 -4.95 -2.95 1.25
C ILE A 138 -5.98 -4.02 1.58
N ASP A 139 -7.17 -3.94 0.99
CA ASP A 139 -8.26 -4.90 1.27
C ASP A 139 -7.86 -6.32 0.85
N GLU A 140 -7.14 -6.49 -0.26
CA GLU A 140 -6.57 -7.76 -0.69
C GLU A 140 -5.55 -8.29 0.33
N HIS A 141 -4.62 -7.46 0.79
CA HIS A 141 -3.61 -7.89 1.76
C HIS A 141 -4.16 -8.16 3.16
N LEU A 142 -5.24 -7.50 3.56
CA LEU A 142 -5.96 -7.80 4.79
C LEU A 142 -6.45 -9.26 4.84
N THR A 143 -6.84 -9.84 3.71
CA THR A 143 -7.25 -11.26 3.67
C THR A 143 -6.13 -12.20 4.14
N PHE A 144 -4.88 -11.92 3.77
CA PHE A 144 -3.72 -12.68 4.23
C PHE A 144 -3.44 -12.45 5.71
N ILE A 145 -3.52 -11.21 6.19
CA ILE A 145 -3.31 -10.88 7.61
C ILE A 145 -4.36 -11.56 8.49
N HIS A 146 -5.64 -11.49 8.14
CA HIS A 146 -6.71 -12.14 8.88
C HIS A 146 -6.58 -13.67 8.86
N GLY A 147 -6.20 -14.26 7.72
CA GLY A 147 -5.89 -15.68 7.64
C GLY A 147 -4.73 -16.10 8.56
N LYS A 148 -3.68 -15.28 8.65
CA LYS A 148 -2.54 -15.50 9.56
C LYS A 148 -2.96 -15.40 11.03
N ARG A 149 -3.75 -14.38 11.39
CA ARG A 149 -4.31 -14.20 12.74
C ARG A 149 -5.15 -15.39 13.18
N ALA A 150 -6.04 -15.86 12.32
CA ALA A 150 -6.87 -17.03 12.62
C ALA A 150 -6.00 -18.26 12.93
N ASN A 151 -4.94 -18.49 12.16
CA ASN A 151 -4.00 -19.61 12.40
C ASN A 151 -3.12 -19.42 13.65
N LEU A 152 -2.94 -18.18 14.12
CA LEU A 152 -2.32 -17.86 15.42
C LEU A 152 -3.30 -17.95 16.59
N GLY A 153 -4.57 -18.28 16.36
CA GLY A 153 -5.62 -18.29 17.39
C GLY A 153 -6.01 -16.88 17.87
N LYS A 154 -5.75 -15.84 17.07
CA LYS A 154 -6.10 -14.45 17.39
C LYS A 154 -7.48 -14.08 16.84
N PRO A 155 -8.22 -13.18 17.51
CA PRO A 155 -9.44 -12.60 16.95
C PRO A 155 -9.16 -11.89 15.63
N VAL A 156 -10.08 -12.04 14.67
CA VAL A 156 -10.07 -11.39 13.35
C VAL A 156 -10.96 -10.18 13.36
#